data_AF-A0A7C9M7I3-F1
#
_entry.id   AF-A0A7C9M7I3-F1
#
_cell.length_a   1.000
_cell.length_b   1.000
_cell.length_c   1.000
_cell.angle_alpha   90.00
_cell.angle_beta   90.00
_cell.angle_gamma   90.00
#
_symmetry.space_group_name_H-M   'P 1'
#
loop_
_entity.id
_entity.type
_entity.pdbx_description
1 polymer ?
#
loop_
_entity_poly.entity_id
_entity_poly.type
_entity_poly.pdbx_seq_one_letter_code
_entity_poly.pdbx_strand_id
1 'polypeptide(L)'
;MATLEVDCPVCAEVLELTDADRAELAVGDVIVCAACHSEMEVTRNGGGEDFELELLGAMTTCPHCDEEFEVTTEMLAAAPTTRAQDGVEVSLMTCPHCKAKFELELADDEVETR
;
A
#
# COMPACT_ATOMS: atom_id res chain seq x y z
N MET A 1 27.14 -7.77 8.43
CA MET A 1 25.86 -8.26 7.88
C MET A 1 25.36 -7.11 7.03
N ALA A 2 25.19 -7.30 5.73
CA ALA A 2 24.60 -6.25 4.90
C ALA A 2 23.09 -6.35 5.08
N THR A 3 22.48 -5.28 5.58
CA THR A 3 21.03 -5.08 5.57
C THR A 3 20.71 -4.21 4.37
N LEU A 4 19.65 -4.56 3.63
CA LEU A 4 19.11 -3.71 2.58
C LEU A 4 17.99 -2.87 3.20
N GLU A 5 18.08 -1.57 3.00
CA GLU A 5 17.07 -0.62 3.43
C GLU A 5 16.17 -0.31 2.24
N VAL A 6 14.86 -0.56 2.37
CA VAL A 6 13.87 -0.27 1.34
C VAL A 6 12.76 0.58 1.95
N ASP A 7 12.49 1.74 1.37
CA ASP A 7 11.39 2.59 1.82
C ASP A 7 10.04 2.00 1.41
N CYS A 8 9.11 1.97 2.36
CA CYS A 8 7.72 1.65 2.08
C CYS A 8 7.10 2.76 1.22
N PRO A 9 6.52 2.47 0.04
CA PRO A 9 5.92 3.48 -0.82
C PRO A 9 4.65 4.11 -0.24
N VAL A 10 4.10 3.56 0.86
CA VAL A 10 2.86 4.04 1.49
C VAL A 10 3.12 4.97 2.68
N CYS A 11 4.05 4.60 3.56
CA CYS A 11 4.29 5.34 4.80
C CYS A 11 5.72 5.86 4.94
N ALA A 12 6.57 5.66 3.92
CA ALA A 12 8.00 5.99 3.93
C ALA A 12 8.77 5.38 5.12
N GLU A 13 8.23 4.34 5.77
CA GLU A 13 8.95 3.59 6.79
C GLU A 13 10.05 2.76 6.13
N VAL A 14 11.24 2.73 6.75
CA VAL A 14 12.39 1.98 6.23
C VAL A 14 12.27 0.51 6.64
N LEU A 15 12.09 -0.38 5.65
CA LEU A 15 12.16 -1.82 5.86
C LEU A 15 13.62 -2.28 5.80
N GLU A 16 14.11 -2.79 6.92
CA GLU A 16 15.44 -3.40 7.03
C GLU A 16 15.36 -4.91 6.71
N LEU A 17 15.75 -5.30 5.50
CA LEU A 17 15.80 -6.71 5.09
C LEU A 17 17.21 -7.28 5.26
N THR A 18 17.32 -8.42 5.94
CA THR A 18 18.61 -9.10 6.07
C THR A 18 18.93 -9.93 4.82
N ASP A 19 20.18 -10.38 4.70
CA ASP A 19 20.59 -11.29 3.63
C ASP A 19 19.80 -12.61 3.63
N ALA A 20 19.37 -13.08 4.82
CA ALA A 20 18.51 -14.26 4.94
C ALA A 20 17.11 -13.98 4.37
N ASP A 21 16.49 -12.85 4.75
CA ASP A 21 15.17 -12.47 4.24
C ASP A 21 15.20 -12.38 2.69
N ARG A 22 16.21 -11.70 2.14
CA ARG A 22 16.37 -11.56 0.67
C ARG A 22 16.64 -12.87 -0.05
N ALA A 23 17.31 -13.82 0.60
CA ALA A 23 17.58 -15.13 0.02
C ALA A 23 16.32 -16.02 -0.02
N GLU A 24 15.34 -15.74 0.84
CA GLU A 24 14.06 -16.44 0.89
C GLU A 24 12.99 -15.81 -0.03
N LEU A 25 13.16 -14.53 -0.38
CA LEU A 25 12.22 -13.77 -1.23
C LEU A 25 12.49 -13.98 -2.72
N ALA A 26 11.48 -14.41 -3.49
CA ALA A 26 11.53 -14.46 -4.94
C ALA A 26 10.66 -13.37 -5.58
N VAL A 27 10.85 -13.13 -6.88
CA VAL A 27 9.96 -12.24 -7.65
C VAL A 27 8.55 -12.84 -7.65
N GLY A 28 7.56 -12.03 -7.27
CA GLY A 28 6.17 -12.44 -7.06
C GLY A 28 5.82 -12.80 -5.60
N ASP A 29 6.78 -12.78 -4.67
CA ASP A 29 6.47 -12.87 -3.24
C ASP A 29 5.85 -11.58 -2.72
N VAL A 30 5.00 -11.70 -1.70
CA VAL A 30 4.30 -10.58 -1.06
C VAL A 30 4.92 -10.30 0.30
N ILE A 31 5.31 -9.05 0.52
CA ILE A 31 5.83 -8.52 1.78
C ILE A 31 4.81 -7.57 2.38
N VAL A 32 4.55 -7.71 3.67
CA VAL A 32 3.65 -6.82 4.41
C VAL A 32 4.49 -5.82 5.21
N CYS A 33 4.24 -4.53 5.03
CA CYS A 33 4.87 -3.52 5.87
C CYS A 33 4.38 -3.65 7.32
N ALA A 34 5.30 -3.74 8.28
CA ALA A 34 4.94 -3.86 9.70
C ALA A 34 4.29 -2.58 10.28
N ALA A 35 4.49 -1.42 9.65
CA ALA A 35 3.96 -0.14 10.12
C ALA A 35 2.56 0.15 9.56
N CYS A 36 2.40 0.12 8.24
CA CYS A 36 1.13 0.46 7.57
C CYS A 36 0.32 -0.75 7.10
N HIS A 37 0.81 -1.98 7.34
CA HIS A 37 0.12 -3.23 6.98
C HIS A 37 -0.20 -3.34 5.49
N SER A 38 0.53 -2.62 4.64
CA SER A 38 0.34 -2.64 3.19
C SER A 38 1.07 -3.82 2.55
N GLU A 39 0.45 -4.41 1.54
CA GLU A 39 0.94 -5.57 0.80
C GLU A 39 1.74 -5.10 -0.43
N MET A 40 2.98 -5.56 -0.53
CA MET A 40 3.93 -5.15 -1.56
C MET A 40 4.48 -6.39 -2.28
N GLU A 41 4.44 -6.39 -3.60
CA GLU A 41 5.04 -7.45 -4.41
C GLU A 41 6.52 -7.19 -4.66
N VAL A 42 7.31 -8.25 -4.60
CA VAL A 42 8.69 -8.24 -5.09
C VAL A 42 8.69 -8.32 -6.61
N THR A 43 8.98 -7.22 -7.32
CA THR A 43 8.99 -7.21 -8.79
C THR A 43 10.39 -7.41 -9.39
N ARG A 44 11.44 -7.14 -8.60
CA ARG A 44 12.83 -7.44 -8.98
C ARG A 44 13.62 -7.99 -7.81
N ASN A 45 14.23 -9.16 -8.02
CA ASN A 45 15.30 -9.70 -7.18
C ASN A 45 16.64 -9.56 -7.95
N GLY A 46 17.29 -8.41 -7.82
CA GLY A 46 18.65 -8.22 -8.34
C GLY A 46 19.64 -8.74 -7.31
N GLY A 47 20.16 -9.95 -7.51
CA GLY A 47 20.99 -10.72 -6.57
C GLY A 47 22.28 -10.07 -6.07
N GLY A 48 22.16 -8.95 -5.35
CA GLY A 48 23.23 -8.21 -4.72
C GLY A 48 22.75 -6.90 -4.09
N GLU A 49 22.07 -6.05 -4.86
CA GLU A 49 21.97 -4.61 -4.52
C GLU A 49 20.65 -3.92 -4.93
N ASP A 50 19.87 -4.50 -5.85
CA ASP A 50 18.67 -3.84 -6.40
C ASP A 50 17.41 -4.69 -6.15
N PHE A 51 16.61 -4.27 -5.17
CA PHE A 51 15.30 -4.84 -4.86
C PHE A 51 14.25 -3.77 -5.10
N GLU A 52 13.22 -4.10 -5.89
CA GLU A 52 12.12 -3.17 -6.18
C GLU A 52 10.82 -3.78 -5.65
N LEU A 53 10.12 -2.98 -4.85
CA LEU A 53 8.81 -3.30 -4.30
C LEU A 53 7.74 -2.50 -5.05
N GLU A 54 6.69 -3.17 -5.48
CA GLU A 54 5.51 -2.53 -6.04
C GLU A 54 4.32 -2.71 -5.09
N LEU A 55 3.59 -1.63 -4.80
CA LEU A 55 2.41 -1.70 -3.96
C LEU A 55 1.29 -2.44 -4.72
N LEU A 56 0.86 -3.58 -4.20
CA LEU A 56 -0.28 -4.34 -4.75
C LEU A 56 -1.61 -3.68 -4.36
N GLY A 57 -1.69 -3.24 -3.10
CA GLY A 57 -2.84 -2.52 -2.59
C GLY A 57 -2.70 -2.13 -1.13
N ALA A 58 -3.58 -1.23 -0.69
CA ALA A 58 -3.75 -0.92 0.72
C ALA A 58 -4.93 -1.75 1.27
N MET A 59 -4.72 -2.44 2.39
CA MET A 59 -5.82 -3.07 3.10
C MET A 59 -6.70 -1.99 3.75
N THR A 60 -8.01 -2.07 3.49
CA THR A 60 -9.00 -1.21 4.14
C THR A 60 -10.13 -2.04 4.71
N THR A 61 -10.77 -1.54 5.77
CA THR A 61 -11.94 -2.19 6.36
C THR A 61 -13.19 -1.46 5.93
N CYS A 62 -14.19 -2.20 5.43
CA CYS A 62 -15.46 -1.58 5.06
C CYS A 62 -16.24 -1.12 6.31
N PRO A 63 -16.63 0.17 6.42
CA PRO A 63 -17.36 0.67 7.58
C PRO A 63 -18.82 0.16 7.68
N HIS A 64 -19.29 -0.59 6.68
CA HIS A 64 -20.67 -1.09 6.64
C HIS A 64 -20.78 -2.58 6.97
N CYS A 65 -19.78 -3.39 6.61
CA CYS A 65 -19.80 -4.83 6.86
C CYS A 65 -18.62 -5.32 7.69
N ASP A 66 -17.73 -4.41 8.11
CA ASP A 66 -16.54 -4.69 8.90
C ASP A 66 -15.62 -5.74 8.28
N GLU A 67 -15.73 -5.93 6.96
CA GLU A 67 -14.93 -6.88 6.20
C GLU A 67 -13.71 -6.15 5.63
N GLU A 68 -12.54 -6.74 5.83
CA GLU A 68 -11.27 -6.28 5.29
C GLU A 68 -11.16 -6.65 3.81
N PHE A 69 -10.72 -5.71 3.00
CA PHE A 69 -10.48 -5.96 1.58
C PHE A 69 -9.32 -5.12 1.05
N GLU A 70 -8.68 -5.63 0.01
CA GLU A 70 -7.58 -4.97 -0.66
C GLU A 70 -8.11 -3.87 -1.59
N VAL A 71 -7.56 -2.67 -1.44
CA VAL A 71 -7.75 -1.56 -2.37
C VAL A 71 -6.53 -1.45 -3.25
N THR A 72 -6.65 -1.91 -4.49
CA THR A 72 -5.56 -1.81 -5.47
C THR A 72 -5.49 -0.41 -6.09
N THR A 73 -4.32 -0.07 -6.63
CA THR A 73 -4.10 1.18 -7.38
C THR A 73 -5.07 1.31 -8.57
N GLU A 74 -5.40 0.20 -9.23
CA GLU A 74 -6.39 0.19 -10.32
C GLU A 74 -7.80 0.52 -9.82
N MET A 75 -8.19 0.00 -8.65
CA MET A 75 -9.48 0.33 -8.03
C MET A 75 -9.56 1.80 -7.64
N LEU A 76 -8.46 2.37 -7.13
CA LEU A 76 -8.34 3.80 -6.82
C LEU A 76 -8.41 4.66 -8.08
N ALA A 77 -7.68 4.29 -9.13
CA ALA A 77 -7.69 5.01 -10.40
C ALA A 77 -9.06 4.97 -11.11
N ALA A 78 -9.81 3.89 -10.93
CA ALA A 78 -11.17 3.75 -11.43
C ALA A 78 -12.22 4.42 -10.53
N ALA A 79 -11.90 4.69 -9.26
CA ALA A 79 -12.81 5.32 -8.33
C ALA A 79 -12.93 6.82 -8.64
N PRO A 80 -14.15 7.37 -8.70
CA PRO A 80 -14.32 8.80 -8.84
C PRO A 80 -13.85 9.51 -7.56
N THR A 81 -12.98 10.50 -7.72
CA THR A 81 -12.59 11.40 -6.64
C THR A 81 -13.64 12.49 -6.47
N THR A 82 -13.96 12.81 -5.22
CA THR A 82 -14.85 13.91 -4.84
C THR A 82 -14.24 14.69 -3.69
N ARG A 83 -14.71 15.92 -3.48
CA ARG A 83 -14.30 16.75 -2.36
C ARG A 83 -15.30 16.63 -1.23
N ALA A 84 -14.85 16.19 -0.06
CA ALA A 84 -15.66 16.13 1.15
C ALA A 84 -16.02 17.55 1.64
N GLN A 85 -16.99 17.64 2.55
CA GLN A 85 -17.46 18.94 3.08
C GLN A 85 -16.35 19.72 3.80
N ASP A 86 -15.40 19.01 4.40
CA ASP A 86 -14.23 19.56 5.09
C ASP A 86 -13.09 19.96 4.11
N GLY A 87 -13.29 19.79 2.81
CA GLY A 87 -12.36 20.21 1.77
C GLY A 87 -11.27 19.20 1.41
N VAL A 88 -11.29 18.01 2.04
CA VAL A 88 -10.41 16.85 1.77
C VAL A 88 -10.84 16.13 0.49
N GLU A 89 -9.89 15.67 -0.31
CA GLU A 89 -10.16 14.83 -1.48
C GLU A 89 -10.34 13.37 -1.04
N VAL A 90 -11.47 12.79 -1.42
CA VAL A 90 -11.83 11.42 -1.05
C VAL A 90 -12.20 10.62 -2.30
N SER A 91 -11.84 9.35 -2.31
CA SER A 91 -12.20 8.41 -3.36
C SER A 91 -13.49 7.69 -3.01
N LEU A 92 -14.46 7.71 -3.91
CA LEU A 92 -15.74 7.00 -3.76
C LEU A 92 -15.53 5.51 -4.07
N MET A 93 -15.20 4.75 -3.03
CA MET A 93 -14.97 3.32 -3.11
C MET A 93 -16.28 2.55 -3.00
N THR A 94 -16.33 1.39 -3.67
CA THR A 94 -17.45 0.44 -3.53
C THR A 94 -16.93 -0.85 -2.95
N CYS A 95 -17.41 -1.23 -1.77
CA CYS A 95 -17.00 -2.46 -1.12
C CYS A 95 -17.39 -3.67 -1.99
N PRO A 96 -16.46 -4.61 -2.29
CA PRO A 96 -16.77 -5.77 -3.10
C PRO A 96 -17.73 -6.76 -2.41
N HIS A 97 -17.75 -6.78 -1.07
CA HIS A 97 -18.57 -7.70 -0.26
C HIS A 97 -20.02 -7.25 -0.14
N CYS A 98 -20.26 -6.03 0.35
CA CYS A 98 -21.61 -5.53 0.60
C CYS A 98 -22.13 -4.58 -0.49
N LYS A 99 -21.30 -4.20 -1.46
CA LYS A 99 -21.60 -3.19 -2.50
C LYS A 99 -21.97 -1.82 -1.94
N ALA A 100 -21.70 -1.57 -0.66
CA ALA A 100 -21.85 -0.24 -0.06
C ALA A 100 -20.82 0.70 -0.66
N LYS A 101 -21.25 1.93 -0.94
CA LYS A 101 -20.37 3.03 -1.33
C LYS A 101 -19.92 3.76 -0.10
N PHE A 102 -18.64 4.06 -0.02
CA PHE A 102 -18.07 4.82 1.08
C PHE A 102 -16.95 5.72 0.58
N GLU A 103 -16.66 6.75 1.34
CA GLU A 103 -15.60 7.72 1.06
C GLU A 103 -14.32 7.20 1.72
N LEU A 104 -13.29 6.96 0.92
CA LEU A 104 -11.96 6.61 1.41
C LEU A 104 -11.07 7.85 1.31
N GLU A 105 -10.55 8.28 2.45
CA GLU A 105 -9.52 9.31 2.52
C GLU A 105 -8.21 8.71 2.03
N LEU A 106 -7.75 9.18 0.87
CA LEU A 106 -6.38 8.93 0.45
C LEU A 106 -5.52 9.89 1.27
N ALA A 107 -4.68 9.36 2.14
CA ALA A 107 -3.59 10.16 2.69
C ALA A 107 -2.67 10.53 1.52
N ASP A 108 -2.92 11.68 0.91
CA ASP A 108 -1.86 12.40 0.21
C ASP A 108 -0.93 12.81 1.34
N ASP A 109 0.19 12.07 1.47
CA ASP A 109 1.26 12.41 2.39
C ASP A 109 1.49 13.91 2.28
N GLU A 110 1.28 14.60 3.39
CA GLU A 110 1.29 16.04 3.44
C GLU A 110 2.56 16.50 2.74
N VAL A 111 2.40 17.25 1.66
CA VAL A 111 3.48 18.05 1.07
C VAL A 111 3.95 19.01 2.16
N GLU A 112 4.87 18.55 3.02
CA GLU A 112 5.68 19.38 3.90
C GLU A 112 6.61 20.19 3.00
N THR A 113 6.04 21.25 2.44
CA THR A 113 6.78 22.37 1.88
C THR A 113 7.45 23.08 3.05
N ARG A 114 8.72 22.74 3.33
CA ARG A 114 9.60 23.63 4.10
C ARG A 114 11.03 23.68 3.59
#